data_AF-A0A6N0M2C7-F1
#
_entry.id   AF-A0A6N0M2C7-F1
#
_cell.length_a   1.000
_cell.length_b   1.000
_cell.length_c   1.000
_cell.angle_alpha   90.00
_cell.angle_beta   90.00
_cell.angle_gamma   90.00
#
_symmetry.space_group_name_H-M   'P 1'
#
loop_
_entity.id
_entity.type
_entity.pdbx_description
1 polymer ?
#
loop_
_entity_poly.entity_id
_entity_poly.type
_entity_poly.pdbx_seq_one_letter_code
_entity_poly.pdbx_strand_id
1 'polypeptide(L)'
;MIAVGLAGLVSIILPFWLHLPTRILCAWNSGIDFFLAVTWWKMIKATPEKIRRYVENEYEGHLAIFMLVIAAACASVLAIGFLLTDKKGLSTTLLTLHVILAIMTIVGSWLLVHTMFAVQYAHSYYKYINRNSKQEITKGLDFPNNDYPDYWEFLYYSFVVGMTSQVSDVQTTSRDMRRLTLLHGILSFFFNTTIVAMSINIIASLI
;
A
#
# COMPACT_ATOMS: atom_id res chain seq x y z
N MET A 1 -6.20 -9.62 10.63
CA MET A 1 -6.32 -10.86 11.42
C MET A 1 -5.72 -12.05 10.69
N ILE A 2 -6.28 -12.54 9.56
CA ILE A 2 -5.76 -13.73 8.86
C ILE A 2 -4.33 -13.52 8.30
N ALA A 3 -4.05 -12.38 7.68
CA ALA A 3 -2.70 -12.04 7.18
C ALA A 3 -1.64 -12.00 8.31
N VAL A 4 -2.04 -11.49 9.49
CA VAL A 4 -1.18 -11.46 10.69
C VAL A 4 -0.92 -12.87 11.21
N GLY A 5 -1.94 -13.75 11.18
CA GLY A 5 -1.79 -15.16 11.53
C GLY A 5 -0.85 -15.92 10.58
N LEU A 6 -0.94 -15.64 9.27
CA LEU A 6 -0.05 -16.25 8.27
C LEU A 6 1.41 -15.76 8.43
N ALA A 7 1.62 -14.46 8.66
CA ALA A 7 2.93 -13.90 8.98
C ALA A 7 3.54 -14.51 10.26
N GLY A 8 2.70 -14.71 11.29
CA GLY A 8 3.10 -15.39 12.52
C GLY A 8 3.51 -16.85 12.29
N LEU A 9 2.74 -17.59 11.50
CA LEU A 9 3.04 -18.99 11.14
C LEU A 9 4.37 -19.11 10.39
N VAL A 10 4.60 -18.24 9.39
CA VAL A 10 5.86 -18.22 8.63
C VAL A 10 7.05 -17.91 9.54
N SER A 11 6.89 -16.98 10.50
CA SER A 11 7.94 -16.67 11.50
C SER A 11 8.33 -17.88 12.34
N ILE A 12 7.37 -18.74 12.67
CA ILE A 12 7.55 -19.92 13.54
C ILE A 12 8.15 -21.10 12.77
N ILE A 13 7.78 -21.28 11.50
CA ILE A 13 8.27 -22.39 10.65
C ILE A 13 9.72 -22.15 10.18
N LEU A 14 10.14 -20.88 10.08
CA LEU A 14 11.49 -20.56 9.61
C LEU A 14 12.59 -21.05 10.57
N PRO A 15 13.67 -21.65 10.05
CA PRO A 15 14.72 -22.24 10.87
C PRO A 15 15.37 -21.23 11.84
N PHE A 16 15.65 -21.67 13.07
CA PHE A 16 16.26 -20.84 14.12
C PHE A 16 17.67 -20.35 13.80
N TRP A 17 18.36 -20.98 12.83
CA TRP A 17 19.69 -20.56 12.36
C TRP A 17 19.66 -19.27 11.54
N LEU A 18 18.48 -18.81 11.10
CA LEU A 18 18.33 -17.53 10.42
C LEU A 18 18.33 -16.38 11.44
N HIS A 19 19.13 -15.34 11.16
CA HIS A 19 19.13 -14.12 11.96
C HIS A 19 17.72 -13.52 12.07
N LEU A 20 17.41 -12.98 13.25
CA LEU A 20 16.10 -12.42 13.57
C LEU A 20 15.56 -11.42 12.53
N PRO A 21 16.37 -10.47 11.98
CA PRO A 21 15.91 -9.55 10.95
C PRO A 21 15.42 -10.25 9.67
N THR A 22 16.07 -11.36 9.27
CA THR A 22 15.68 -12.12 8.07
C THR A 22 14.33 -12.82 8.28
N ARG A 23 14.10 -13.40 9.46
CA ARG A 23 12.82 -14.05 9.80
C ARG A 23 11.68 -13.05 9.82
N ILE A 24 11.90 -11.88 10.42
CA ILE A 24 10.92 -10.79 10.44
C ILE A 24 10.57 -10.34 9.01
N LEU A 25 11.55 -10.19 8.13
CA LEU A 25 11.29 -9.82 6.72
C LEU A 25 10.51 -10.87 5.96
N CYS A 26 10.85 -12.16 6.10
CA CYS A 26 10.10 -13.23 5.45
C CYS A 26 8.63 -13.23 5.89
N ALA A 27 8.39 -13.07 7.20
CA ALA A 27 7.05 -12.99 7.77
C ALA A 27 6.28 -11.76 7.28
N TRP A 28 6.96 -10.60 7.26
CA TRP A 28 6.42 -9.35 6.74
C TRP A 28 6.00 -9.48 5.27
N ASN A 29 6.90 -9.95 4.41
CA ASN A 29 6.61 -10.14 2.98
C ASN A 29 5.45 -11.11 2.76
N SER A 30 5.46 -12.26 3.45
CA SER A 30 4.36 -13.23 3.35
C SER A 30 3.02 -12.63 3.81
N GLY A 31 3.03 -11.81 4.85
CA GLY A 31 1.86 -11.10 5.35
C GLY A 31 1.34 -10.06 4.37
N ILE A 32 2.23 -9.25 3.78
CA ILE A 32 1.89 -8.27 2.73
C ILE A 32 1.31 -8.97 1.52
N ASP A 33 2.00 -9.98 0.98
CA ASP A 33 1.61 -10.65 -0.25
C ASP A 33 0.21 -11.27 -0.12
N PHE A 34 -0.03 -11.95 1.01
CA PHE A 34 -1.34 -12.50 1.31
C PHE A 34 -2.41 -11.42 1.49
N PHE A 35 -2.10 -10.34 2.22
CA PHE A 35 -3.02 -9.23 2.40
C PHE A 35 -3.40 -8.56 1.08
N LEU A 36 -2.42 -8.29 0.22
CA LEU A 36 -2.61 -7.73 -1.12
C LEU A 36 -3.46 -8.68 -1.97
N ALA A 37 -3.11 -9.96 -2.03
CA ALA A 37 -3.86 -10.95 -2.82
C ALA A 37 -5.33 -11.02 -2.40
N VAL A 38 -5.62 -11.08 -1.10
CA VAL A 38 -7.00 -11.09 -0.58
C VAL A 38 -7.71 -9.77 -0.87
N THR A 39 -7.02 -8.64 -0.72
CA THR A 39 -7.60 -7.31 -0.96
C THR A 39 -7.97 -7.14 -2.43
N TRP A 40 -7.06 -7.46 -3.34
CA TRP A 40 -7.28 -7.38 -4.78
C TRP A 40 -8.36 -8.37 -5.23
N TRP A 41 -8.36 -9.60 -4.71
CA TRP A 41 -9.43 -10.57 -4.97
C TRP A 41 -10.82 -10.03 -4.57
N LYS A 42 -10.92 -9.33 -3.43
CA LYS A 42 -12.15 -8.67 -3.00
C LYS A 42 -12.51 -7.50 -3.90
N MET A 43 -11.53 -6.66 -4.28
CA MET A 43 -11.73 -5.51 -5.15
C MET A 43 -12.28 -5.92 -6.52
N ILE A 44 -11.70 -6.96 -7.15
CA ILE A 44 -12.14 -7.48 -8.46
C ILE A 44 -13.60 -7.96 -8.44
N LYS A 45 -14.09 -8.44 -7.30
CA LYS A 45 -15.46 -8.97 -7.14
C LYS A 45 -16.46 -7.95 -6.56
N ALA A 46 -15.98 -6.76 -6.21
CA ALA A 46 -16.80 -5.72 -5.62
C ALA A 46 -17.60 -5.02 -6.73
N THR A 47 -18.88 -4.79 -6.46
CA THR A 47 -19.72 -3.90 -7.28
C THR A 47 -19.87 -2.58 -6.54
N PRO A 48 -20.19 -1.47 -7.22
CA PRO A 48 -20.45 -0.17 -6.58
C PRO A 48 -21.41 -0.26 -5.38
N GLU A 49 -22.45 -1.10 -5.46
CA GLU A 49 -23.40 -1.32 -4.36
C GLU A 49 -22.75 -2.01 -3.16
N LYS A 50 -21.86 -2.98 -3.40
CA LYS A 50 -21.11 -3.65 -2.32
C LYS A 50 -20.14 -2.68 -1.64
N ILE A 51 -19.48 -1.81 -2.40
CA ILE A 51 -18.57 -0.80 -1.86
C ILE A 51 -19.36 0.18 -0.98
N ARG A 52 -20.50 0.68 -1.49
CA ARG A 52 -21.38 1.57 -0.72
C ARG A 52 -21.86 0.92 0.58
N ARG A 53 -22.36 -0.32 0.53
CA ARG A 53 -22.78 -1.07 1.72
C ARG A 53 -21.63 -1.33 2.69
N TYR A 54 -20.42 -1.56 2.17
CA TYR A 54 -19.24 -1.75 3.01
C TYR A 54 -18.94 -0.47 3.80
N VAL A 55 -18.94 0.69 3.15
CA VAL A 55 -18.72 2.01 3.79
C VAL A 55 -19.79 2.34 4.83
N GLU A 56 -21.05 1.95 4.59
CA GLU A 56 -22.16 2.16 5.55
C GLU A 56 -22.01 1.34 6.83
N ASN A 57 -21.44 0.14 6.71
CA ASN A 57 -21.29 -0.80 7.83
C ASN A 57 -19.88 -0.77 8.44
N GLU A 58 -19.04 0.19 8.05
CA GLU A 58 -17.64 0.22 8.47
C GLU A 58 -17.46 0.77 9.90
N TYR A 59 -16.62 0.08 10.67
CA TYR A 59 -16.40 0.32 12.10
C TYR A 59 -15.54 1.56 12.40
N GLU A 60 -15.68 2.09 13.62
CA GLU A 60 -14.77 3.09 14.18
C GLU A 60 -13.32 2.55 14.19
N GLY A 61 -12.40 3.24 13.51
CA GLY A 61 -10.98 2.87 13.46
C GLY A 61 -10.38 2.63 12.07
N HIS A 62 -11.16 2.71 10.99
CA HIS A 62 -10.65 2.57 9.61
C HIS A 62 -9.41 3.44 9.34
N LEU A 63 -9.47 4.73 9.72
CA LEU A 63 -8.36 5.66 9.56
C LEU A 63 -7.12 5.27 10.39
N ALA A 64 -7.32 4.73 11.60
CA ALA A 64 -6.20 4.29 12.43
C ALA A 64 -5.49 3.09 11.79
N ILE A 65 -6.24 2.13 11.24
CA ILE A 65 -5.68 0.98 10.51
C ILE A 65 -4.97 1.45 9.25
N PHE A 66 -5.58 2.35 8.47
CA PHE A 66 -4.97 2.95 7.28
C PHE A 66 -3.62 3.61 7.58
N MET A 67 -3.57 4.48 8.60
CA MET A 67 -2.34 5.16 9.01
C MET A 67 -1.29 4.18 9.54
N LEU A 68 -1.70 3.18 10.32
CA LEU A 68 -0.80 2.14 10.84
C LEU A 68 -0.17 1.33 9.70
N VAL A 69 -0.96 0.92 8.71
CA VAL A 69 -0.48 0.13 7.58
C VAL A 69 0.51 0.95 6.73
N ILE A 70 0.21 2.22 6.47
CA ILE A 70 1.14 3.11 5.76
C ILE A 70 2.44 3.30 6.55
N ALA A 71 2.35 3.58 7.85
CA ALA A 71 3.52 3.76 8.69
C ALA A 71 4.39 2.49 8.73
N ALA A 72 3.77 1.31 8.83
CA ALA A 72 4.46 0.04 8.81
C ALA A 72 5.12 -0.24 7.44
N ALA A 73 4.47 0.10 6.33
CA ALA A 73 5.03 0.00 4.97
C ALA A 73 6.26 0.92 4.79
N CYS A 74 6.21 2.15 5.30
CA CYS A 74 7.35 3.06 5.28
C CYS A 74 8.50 2.56 6.17
N ALA A 75 8.18 2.09 7.38
CA ALA A 75 9.16 1.55 8.31
C ALA A 75 9.86 0.30 7.74
N SER A 76 9.14 -0.58 7.04
CA SER A 76 9.74 -1.77 6.42
C SER A 76 10.73 -1.41 5.32
N VAL A 77 10.43 -0.38 4.52
CA VAL A 77 11.34 0.13 3.49
C VAL A 77 12.58 0.73 4.14
N LEU A 78 12.45 1.54 5.18
CA LEU A 78 13.62 2.05 5.90
C LEU A 78 14.46 0.92 6.53
N ALA A 79 13.81 -0.06 7.15
CA ALA A 79 14.46 -1.20 7.78
C ALA A 79 15.30 -2.01 6.78
N ILE A 80 14.81 -2.22 5.55
CA ILE A 80 15.58 -2.93 4.54
C ILE A 80 16.79 -2.13 4.06
N GLY A 81 16.68 -0.80 4.00
CA GLY A 81 17.82 0.08 3.74
C GLY A 81 18.96 -0.17 4.70
N PHE A 82 18.68 -0.27 6.00
CA PHE A 82 19.68 -0.59 7.01
C PHE A 82 20.22 -2.02 6.87
N LEU A 83 19.34 -3.01 6.62
CA LEU A 83 19.78 -4.40 6.47
C LEU A 83 20.81 -4.56 5.34
N LEU A 84 20.63 -3.84 4.22
CA LEU A 84 21.52 -3.91 3.09
C LEU A 84 22.86 -3.18 3.31
N THR A 85 23.03 -2.40 4.37
CA THR A 85 24.32 -1.71 4.66
C THR A 85 25.32 -2.62 5.38
N ASP A 86 24.86 -3.59 6.16
CA ASP A 86 25.72 -4.46 6.96
C ASP A 86 26.10 -5.73 6.20
N LYS A 87 27.03 -5.60 5.25
CA LYS A 87 27.41 -6.68 4.31
C LYS A 87 28.61 -7.52 4.77
N LYS A 88 29.26 -7.19 5.89
CA LYS A 88 30.57 -7.77 6.24
C LYS A 88 30.45 -9.22 6.67
N GLY A 89 31.05 -10.13 5.91
CA GLY A 89 31.17 -11.55 6.25
C GLY A 89 29.97 -12.43 5.91
N LEU A 90 29.01 -11.93 5.12
CA LEU A 90 27.87 -12.73 4.65
C LEU A 90 28.29 -13.70 3.53
N SER A 91 27.75 -14.92 3.56
CA SER A 91 27.85 -15.85 2.42
C SER A 91 27.08 -15.31 1.22
N THR A 92 27.52 -15.66 0.01
CA THR A 92 26.90 -15.23 -1.26
C THR A 92 25.42 -15.60 -1.31
N THR A 93 25.05 -16.79 -0.83
CA THR A 93 23.67 -17.27 -0.78
C THR A 93 22.79 -16.42 0.14
N LEU A 94 23.30 -16.03 1.31
CA LEU A 94 22.56 -15.21 2.26
C LEU A 94 22.38 -13.77 1.76
N LEU A 95 23.41 -13.24 1.09
CA LEU A 95 23.33 -11.95 0.39
C LEU A 95 22.25 -11.96 -0.70
N THR A 96 22.23 -12.99 -1.56
CA THR A 96 21.19 -13.12 -2.59
C THR A 96 19.79 -13.19 -1.98
N LEU A 97 19.61 -13.93 -0.88
CA LEU A 97 18.33 -13.99 -0.17
C LEU A 97 17.91 -12.61 0.36
N HIS A 98 18.82 -11.86 0.98
CA HIS A 98 18.53 -10.52 1.48
C HIS A 98 18.15 -9.55 0.35
N VAL A 99 18.82 -9.63 -0.81
CA VAL A 99 18.47 -8.82 -1.99
C VAL A 99 17.07 -9.17 -2.51
N ILE A 100 16.72 -10.45 -2.62
CA ILE A 100 15.37 -10.88 -3.04
C ILE A 100 14.31 -10.37 -2.06
N LEU A 101 14.53 -10.59 -0.76
CA LEU A 101 13.61 -10.11 0.28
C LEU A 101 13.48 -8.59 0.25
N ALA A 102 14.55 -7.87 -0.08
CA ALA A 102 14.53 -6.43 -0.20
C ALA A 102 13.65 -5.96 -1.36
N ILE A 103 13.84 -6.55 -2.54
CA ILE A 103 13.02 -6.24 -3.73
C ILE A 103 11.55 -6.53 -3.42
N MET A 104 11.24 -7.68 -2.81
CA MET A 104 9.88 -8.03 -2.40
C MET A 104 9.30 -7.02 -1.40
N THR A 105 10.09 -6.59 -0.42
CA THR A 105 9.65 -5.62 0.60
C THR A 105 9.34 -4.27 -0.05
N ILE A 106 10.21 -3.81 -0.95
CA ILE A 106 10.06 -2.53 -1.64
C ILE A 106 8.81 -2.54 -2.52
N VAL A 107 8.68 -3.54 -3.39
CA VAL A 107 7.53 -3.67 -4.31
C VAL A 107 6.24 -3.91 -3.54
N GLY A 108 6.26 -4.80 -2.54
CA GLY A 108 5.10 -5.11 -1.70
C GLY A 108 4.62 -3.90 -0.91
N SER A 109 5.52 -3.14 -0.27
CA SER A 109 5.16 -1.92 0.46
C SER A 109 4.65 -0.82 -0.48
N TRP A 110 5.22 -0.69 -1.68
CA TRP A 110 4.73 0.25 -2.69
C TRP A 110 3.30 -0.07 -3.13
N LEU A 111 3.03 -1.34 -3.49
CA LEU A 111 1.70 -1.83 -3.84
C LEU A 111 0.71 -1.65 -2.69
N LEU A 112 1.14 -1.93 -1.46
CA LEU A 112 0.32 -1.79 -0.25
C LEU A 112 -0.11 -0.35 -0.01
N VAL A 113 0.82 0.60 -0.08
CA VAL A 113 0.51 2.04 0.09
C VAL A 113 -0.54 2.48 -0.93
N HIS A 114 -0.33 2.23 -2.22
CA HIS A 114 -1.27 2.69 -3.26
C HIS A 114 -2.61 1.93 -3.23
N THR A 115 -2.62 0.66 -2.85
CA THR A 115 -3.87 -0.10 -2.64
C THR A 115 -4.65 0.48 -1.46
N MET A 116 -3.99 0.81 -0.35
CA MET A 116 -4.65 1.39 0.82
C MET A 116 -5.19 2.79 0.53
N PHE A 117 -4.47 3.62 -0.24
CA PHE A 117 -5.00 4.90 -0.70
C PHE A 117 -6.21 4.72 -1.61
N ALA A 118 -6.22 3.74 -2.52
CA ALA A 118 -7.39 3.42 -3.34
C ALA A 118 -8.62 3.07 -2.48
N VAL A 119 -8.44 2.26 -1.42
CA VAL A 119 -9.50 1.96 -0.45
C VAL A 119 -9.98 3.24 0.24
N GLN A 120 -9.06 4.09 0.70
CA GLN A 120 -9.39 5.33 1.40
C GLN A 120 -10.11 6.34 0.48
N TYR A 121 -9.76 6.40 -0.80
CA TYR A 121 -10.46 7.21 -1.80
C TYR A 121 -11.89 6.70 -2.01
N ALA A 122 -12.07 5.39 -2.21
CA ALA A 122 -13.39 4.77 -2.33
C ALA A 122 -14.25 5.04 -1.10
N HIS A 123 -13.69 4.85 0.10
CA HIS A 123 -14.38 5.11 1.37
C HIS A 123 -14.81 6.58 1.45
N SER A 124 -13.90 7.51 1.15
CA SER A 124 -14.17 8.95 1.22
C SER A 124 -15.24 9.37 0.20
N TYR A 125 -15.19 8.84 -1.03
CA TYR A 125 -16.16 9.10 -2.09
C TYR A 125 -17.57 8.65 -1.70
N TYR A 126 -17.74 7.37 -1.32
CA TYR A 126 -19.06 6.82 -1.00
C TYR A 126 -19.62 7.35 0.33
N LYS A 127 -18.76 7.72 1.29
CA LYS A 127 -19.19 8.39 2.53
C LYS A 127 -19.79 9.77 2.27
N TYR A 128 -19.25 10.52 1.31
CA TYR A 128 -19.79 11.81 0.90
C TYR A 128 -21.17 11.67 0.24
N ILE A 129 -21.34 10.68 -0.65
CA ILE A 129 -22.62 10.38 -1.31
C ILE A 129 -23.71 10.04 -0.29
N ASN A 130 -23.39 9.19 0.70
CA ASN A 130 -24.37 8.75 1.69
C ASN A 130 -24.85 9.85 2.64
N ARG A 131 -23.99 10.85 2.93
CA ARG A 131 -24.33 11.96 3.83
C ARG A 131 -25.15 13.06 3.17
N ASN A 132 -24.98 13.28 1.86
CA ASN A 132 -25.52 14.44 1.15
C ASN A 132 -26.50 14.07 0.04
N SER A 133 -27.45 13.16 0.32
CA SER A 133 -28.49 12.70 -0.61
C SER A 133 -29.39 13.81 -1.22
N LYS A 134 -29.25 15.09 -0.83
CA LYS A 134 -30.19 16.18 -1.17
C LYS A 134 -29.60 17.40 -1.90
N GLN A 135 -28.30 17.49 -2.17
CA GLN A 135 -27.72 18.63 -2.92
C GLN A 135 -26.56 18.19 -3.81
N GLU A 136 -26.35 18.93 -4.91
CA GLU A 136 -25.24 18.86 -5.89
C GLU A 136 -23.84 19.10 -5.27
N ILE A 137 -23.57 18.52 -4.10
CA ILE A 137 -22.28 18.64 -3.44
C ILE A 137 -21.37 17.60 -4.06
N THR A 138 -20.33 18.11 -4.72
CA THR A 138 -19.26 17.38 -5.39
C THR A 138 -18.86 16.08 -4.68
N LYS A 139 -18.88 14.94 -5.40
CA LYS A 139 -18.57 13.58 -4.90
C LYS A 139 -17.10 13.40 -4.44
N GLY A 140 -16.31 14.46 -4.39
CA GLY A 140 -14.90 14.48 -3.97
C GLY A 140 -13.93 14.15 -5.10
N LEU A 141 -14.25 13.14 -5.90
CA LEU A 141 -13.62 12.81 -7.18
C LEU A 141 -14.67 12.86 -8.29
N ASP A 142 -14.28 13.33 -9.47
CA ASP A 142 -15.10 13.34 -10.68
C ASP A 142 -14.48 12.40 -11.71
N PHE A 143 -15.17 11.29 -11.99
CA PHE A 143 -14.70 10.24 -12.89
C PHE A 143 -15.35 10.43 -14.27
N PRO A 144 -14.57 10.51 -15.36
CA PRO A 144 -15.11 10.76 -16.70
C PRO A 144 -16.18 9.73 -17.10
N ASN A 145 -17.40 10.19 -17.36
CA ASN A 145 -18.54 9.35 -17.77
C ASN A 145 -18.87 8.19 -16.80
N ASN A 146 -18.48 8.28 -15.51
CA ASN A 146 -18.70 7.22 -14.55
C ASN A 146 -19.25 7.73 -13.21
N ASP A 147 -20.56 7.58 -13.03
CA ASP A 147 -21.25 8.00 -11.81
C ASP A 147 -21.15 7.01 -10.63
N TYR A 148 -20.73 5.77 -10.92
CA TYR A 148 -20.69 4.65 -9.98
C TYR A 148 -19.33 3.93 -10.07
N PRO A 149 -18.23 4.60 -9.71
CA PRO A 149 -16.89 4.05 -9.81
C PRO A 149 -16.72 2.82 -8.93
N ASP A 150 -16.14 1.76 -9.49
CA ASP A 150 -15.73 0.57 -8.74
C ASP A 150 -14.30 0.74 -8.20
N TYR A 151 -13.72 -0.29 -7.59
CA TYR A 151 -12.35 -0.21 -7.09
C TYR A 151 -11.29 -0.01 -8.18
N TRP A 152 -11.56 -0.36 -9.45
CA TRP A 152 -10.59 -0.15 -10.53
C TRP A 152 -10.38 1.32 -10.83
N GLU A 153 -11.45 2.12 -10.77
CA GLU A 153 -11.38 3.59 -10.90
C GLU A 153 -10.53 4.21 -9.79
N PHE A 154 -10.71 3.77 -8.54
CA PHE A 154 -9.91 4.27 -7.41
C PHE A 154 -8.47 3.75 -7.42
N LEU A 155 -8.24 2.52 -7.91
CA LEU A 155 -6.89 1.98 -8.13
C LEU A 155 -6.20 2.79 -9.23
N TYR A 156 -6.86 3.04 -10.35
CA TYR A 156 -6.35 3.89 -11.42
C TYR A 156 -5.92 5.25 -10.87
N TYR A 157 -6.82 5.95 -10.18
CA TYR A 157 -6.53 7.24 -9.56
C TYR A 157 -5.32 7.18 -8.61
N SER A 158 -5.33 6.21 -7.68
CA SER A 158 -4.29 6.04 -6.66
C SER A 158 -2.92 5.74 -7.27
N PHE A 159 -2.86 4.82 -8.22
CA PHE A 159 -1.61 4.41 -8.85
C PHE A 159 -1.06 5.48 -9.78
N VAL A 160 -1.90 6.27 -10.47
CA VAL A 160 -1.43 7.43 -11.25
C VAL A 160 -0.75 8.46 -10.35
N VAL A 161 -1.38 8.80 -9.21
CA VAL A 161 -0.76 9.68 -8.20
C VAL A 161 0.60 9.11 -7.72
N GLY A 162 0.65 7.81 -7.47
CA GLY A 162 1.84 7.12 -6.99
C GLY A 162 2.99 7.02 -8.00
N MET A 163 2.68 6.67 -9.25
CA MET A 163 3.67 6.39 -10.29
C MET A 163 4.22 7.66 -10.92
N THR A 164 3.38 8.66 -11.19
CA THR A 164 3.75 9.78 -12.07
C THR A 164 3.58 11.15 -11.42
N SER A 165 3.05 11.24 -10.20
CA SER A 165 2.71 12.52 -9.55
C SER A 165 1.87 13.46 -10.43
N GLN A 166 1.18 12.91 -11.45
CA GLN A 166 0.47 13.69 -12.45
C GLN A 166 -1.05 13.63 -12.20
N VAL A 167 -1.78 14.62 -12.73
CA VAL A 167 -3.24 14.67 -12.63
C VAL A 167 -3.82 13.67 -13.61
N SER A 168 -4.44 12.61 -13.10
CA SER A 168 -5.34 11.75 -13.87
C SER A 168 -6.44 12.57 -14.54
N ASP A 169 -7.12 12.00 -15.54
CA ASP A 169 -8.38 12.56 -16.06
C ASP A 169 -9.48 12.70 -14.97
N VAL A 170 -9.33 11.99 -13.85
CA VAL A 170 -10.14 12.16 -12.64
C VAL A 170 -9.78 13.44 -11.88
N GLN A 171 -10.76 14.31 -11.66
CA GLN A 171 -10.58 15.61 -11.00
C GLN A 171 -10.94 15.56 -9.50
N THR A 172 -10.13 16.21 -8.65
CA THR A 172 -10.45 16.39 -7.22
C THR A 172 -11.38 17.58 -7.01
N THR A 173 -12.63 17.32 -6.64
CA THR A 173 -13.66 18.35 -6.56
C THR A 173 -13.86 18.89 -5.14
N SER A 174 -13.62 18.09 -4.09
CA SER A 174 -13.74 18.54 -2.69
C SER A 174 -12.43 18.95 -2.02
N ARG A 175 -12.51 19.80 -0.99
CA ARG A 175 -11.35 20.24 -0.20
C ARG A 175 -10.67 19.08 0.54
N ASP A 176 -11.45 18.15 1.08
CA ASP A 176 -10.90 17.00 1.81
C ASP A 176 -10.19 16.04 0.87
N MET A 177 -10.73 15.81 -0.33
CA MET A 177 -10.09 14.96 -1.33
C MET A 177 -8.76 15.56 -1.79
N ARG A 178 -8.69 16.87 -1.99
CA ARG A 178 -7.43 17.56 -2.30
C ARG A 178 -6.37 17.39 -1.21
N ARG A 179 -6.76 17.46 0.06
CA ARG A 179 -5.83 17.23 1.20
C ARG A 179 -5.34 15.78 1.23
N LEU A 180 -6.22 14.81 0.98
CA LEU A 180 -5.85 13.40 0.92
C LEU A 180 -4.89 13.12 -0.24
N THR A 181 -5.17 13.67 -1.43
CA THR A 181 -4.29 13.56 -2.60
C THR A 181 -2.94 14.25 -2.39
N LEU A 182 -2.91 15.40 -1.70
CA LEU A 182 -1.65 16.04 -1.33
C LEU A 182 -0.81 15.14 -0.42
N LEU A 183 -1.41 14.55 0.62
CA LEU A 183 -0.72 13.60 1.50
C LEU A 183 -0.17 12.41 0.72
N HIS A 184 -1.00 11.84 -0.17
CA HIS A 184 -0.61 10.72 -1.01
C HIS A 184 0.56 11.09 -1.94
N GLY A 185 0.51 12.25 -2.59
CA GLY A 185 1.57 12.72 -3.49
C GLY A 185 2.89 12.98 -2.77
N ILE A 186 2.86 13.62 -1.59
CA ILE A 186 4.06 13.84 -0.76
C ILE A 186 4.68 12.49 -0.36
N LEU A 187 3.85 11.56 0.12
CA LEU A 187 4.31 10.23 0.50
C LEU A 187 4.94 9.49 -0.70
N SER A 188 4.26 9.52 -1.85
CA SER A 188 4.70 8.86 -3.08
C SER A 188 6.03 9.42 -3.58
N PHE A 189 6.23 10.74 -3.48
CA PHE A 189 7.50 11.37 -3.81
C PHE A 189 8.67 10.78 -3.00
N PHE A 190 8.55 10.76 -1.66
CA PHE A 190 9.59 10.20 -0.80
C PHE A 190 9.79 8.70 -1.02
N PHE A 191 8.70 7.96 -1.25
CA PHE A 191 8.75 6.53 -1.53
C PHE A 191 9.54 6.27 -2.82
N ASN A 192 9.22 6.97 -3.91
CA ASN A 192 9.90 6.85 -5.20
C ASN A 192 11.38 7.25 -5.09
N THR A 193 11.71 8.34 -4.38
CA THR A 193 13.11 8.72 -4.11
C THR A 193 13.85 7.62 -3.35
N THR A 194 13.19 6.99 -2.37
CA THR A 194 13.78 5.91 -1.57
C THR A 194 14.02 4.66 -2.42
N ILE A 195 13.08 4.29 -3.30
CA ILE A 195 13.24 3.18 -4.24
C ILE A 195 14.48 3.40 -5.11
N VAL A 196 14.66 4.60 -5.68
CA VAL A 196 15.82 4.93 -6.50
C VAL A 196 17.12 4.80 -5.69
N ALA A 197 17.17 5.39 -4.49
CA ALA A 197 18.34 5.31 -3.62
C ALA A 197 18.69 3.85 -3.23
N MET A 198 17.70 3.04 -2.88
CA MET A 198 17.90 1.63 -2.54
C MET A 198 18.33 0.80 -3.74
N SER A 199 17.80 1.09 -4.93
CA SER A 199 18.19 0.40 -6.16
C SER A 199 19.69 0.58 -6.44
N ILE A 200 20.23 1.79 -6.22
CA ILE A 200 21.67 2.05 -6.31
C ILE A 200 22.45 1.21 -5.30
N ASN A 201 21.99 1.16 -4.04
CA ASN A 201 22.63 0.36 -2.99
C ASN A 201 22.60 -1.16 -3.28
N ILE A 202 21.52 -1.65 -3.89
CA ILE A 202 21.37 -3.04 -4.32
C ILE A 202 22.34 -3.34 -5.46
N ILE A 203 22.41 -2.50 -6.50
CA ILE A 203 23.35 -2.69 -7.61
C ILE A 203 24.79 -2.69 -7.09
N ALA A 204 25.14 -1.73 -6.22
CA ALA A 204 26.44 -1.67 -5.56
C ALA A 204 26.70 -2.81 -4.56
N SER A 205 25.71 -3.67 -4.27
CA SER A 205 25.91 -4.90 -3.48
C SER A 205 26.21 -6.13 -4.33
N LEU A 206 25.90 -6.07 -5.63
CA LEU A 206 26.05 -7.17 -6.57
C LEU A 206 27.36 -7.08 -7.37
N ILE A 207 28.01 -5.91 -7.36
CA ILE A 207 29.31 -5.62 -7.97
C ILE A 207 30.36 -5.55 -6.86
#